data_AF-A0A6V7JQG0-F1
#
_entry.id   AF-A0A6V7JQG0-F1
#
_cell.length_a   1.000
_cell.length_b   1.000
_cell.length_c   1.000
_cell.angle_alpha   90.00
_cell.angle_beta   90.00
_cell.angle_gamma   90.00
#
_symmetry.space_group_name_H-M   'P 1'
#
loop_
_entity.id
_entity.type
_entity.pdbx_description
1 polymer ?
#
loop_
_entity_poly.entity_id
_entity_poly.type
_entity_poly.pdbx_seq_one_letter_code
_entity_poly.pdbx_strand_id
1 'polypeptide(L)'
;VIPLGTAHLEFNSNSHHYTWRKVTTTVHNIIVGKLWVDQSGDMDIINHTDGTKCHLKYIPYSYFSRDSQRKVKGVVMNANKEVKWVVQGTWDAKIEIAPVISTSGSPDNPVYKTGPYTLAWKRRMPP
;
A
#
# COMPACT_ATOMS: atom_id res chain seq x y z
N VAL A 1 -3.24 -11.61 13.97
CA VAL A 1 -2.09 -12.33 13.41
C VAL A 1 -1.04 -11.31 12.99
N ILE A 2 0.12 -11.34 13.63
CA ILE A 2 1.28 -10.54 13.25
C ILE A 2 2.26 -11.50 12.56
N PRO A 3 2.32 -11.51 11.23
CA PRO A 3 3.22 -12.40 10.52
C PRO A 3 4.68 -11.99 10.78
N LEU A 4 5.49 -12.95 11.20
CA LEU A 4 6.93 -12.78 11.34
C LEU A 4 7.60 -13.33 10.09
N GLY A 5 8.33 -12.47 9.37
CA GLY A 5 9.05 -12.87 8.16
C GLY A 5 9.03 -11.81 7.06
N THR A 6 9.97 -11.96 6.14
CA THR A 6 10.10 -11.13 4.94
C THR A 6 9.70 -11.96 3.73
N ALA A 7 8.83 -11.41 2.89
CA ALA A 7 8.50 -11.99 1.59
C ALA A 7 9.50 -11.49 0.55
N HIS A 8 9.83 -12.36 -0.40
CA HIS A 8 10.77 -12.11 -1.50
C HIS A 8 10.05 -12.35 -2.84
N LEU A 9 10.28 -11.47 -3.81
CA LEU A 9 9.86 -11.64 -5.20
C LEU A 9 11.05 -11.34 -6.10
N GLU A 10 11.44 -12.32 -6.90
CA GLU A 10 12.52 -12.18 -7.88
C GLU A 10 11.95 -12.40 -9.28
N PHE A 11 12.17 -11.44 -10.17
CA PHE A 11 11.81 -11.56 -11.58
C PHE A 11 12.98 -12.18 -12.35
N ASN A 12 12.78 -13.39 -12.86
CA ASN A 12 13.82 -14.13 -13.61
C ASN A 12 14.33 -13.39 -14.85
N SER A 13 13.51 -12.52 -15.47
CA SER A 13 13.81 -11.88 -16.74
C SER A 13 14.74 -10.67 -16.65
N ASN A 14 14.75 -9.98 -15.51
CA ASN A 14 15.47 -8.70 -15.35
C ASN A 14 16.13 -8.58 -13.98
N SER A 15 16.20 -9.68 -13.22
CA SER A 15 16.85 -9.77 -11.91
C SER A 15 16.36 -8.72 -10.90
N HIS A 16 15.14 -8.22 -11.07
CA HIS A 16 14.55 -7.34 -10.07
C HIS A 16 14.19 -8.15 -8.82
N HIS A 17 14.77 -7.76 -7.70
CA HIS A 17 14.53 -8.38 -6.41
C HIS A 17 13.78 -7.43 -5.49
N TYR A 18 12.58 -7.83 -5.10
CA TYR A 18 11.74 -7.10 -4.16
C TYR A 18 11.61 -7.82 -2.83
N THR A 19 11.58 -7.06 -1.74
CA THR A 19 11.22 -7.58 -0.43
C THR A 19 10.19 -6.72 0.27
N TRP A 20 9.34 -7.34 1.07
CA TRP A 20 8.41 -6.65 1.96
C TRP A 20 8.06 -7.47 3.19
N ARG A 21 7.62 -6.81 4.26
CA ARG A 21 6.98 -7.47 5.41
C ARG A 21 5.47 -7.35 5.30
N LYS A 22 4.75 -8.38 5.71
CA LYS A 22 3.28 -8.39 5.68
C LYS A 22 2.74 -7.57 6.84
N VAL A 23 1.61 -6.89 6.61
CA VAL A 23 0.90 -6.13 7.65
C VAL A 23 0.15 -7.03 8.62
N THR A 24 -0.28 -6.46 9.75
CA THR A 24 -1.08 -7.17 10.75
C THR A 24 -2.46 -7.49 10.19
N THR A 25 -2.92 -8.71 10.44
CA THR A 25 -4.28 -9.15 10.10
C THR A 25 -5.11 -9.32 11.37
N THR A 26 -6.26 -8.67 11.45
CA THR A 26 -7.19 -8.81 12.57
C THR A 26 -8.46 -9.51 12.11
N VAL A 27 -8.88 -10.55 12.83
CA VAL A 27 -10.17 -11.21 12.62
C VAL A 27 -11.12 -10.71 13.69
N HIS A 28 -12.18 -10.06 13.27
CA HIS A 28 -13.18 -9.47 14.15
C HIS A 28 -14.38 -10.42 14.31
N ASN A 29 -15.14 -10.22 15.40
CA ASN A 29 -16.38 -10.95 15.70
C ASN A 29 -16.20 -12.47 15.89
N ILE A 30 -15.07 -12.89 16.47
CA ILE A 30 -14.74 -14.32 16.67
C ILE A 30 -15.67 -15.06 17.65
N ILE A 31 -16.44 -14.33 18.47
CA ILE A 31 -17.41 -14.91 19.42
C ILE A 31 -18.84 -14.70 18.93
N VAL A 32 -19.22 -13.46 18.60
CA VAL A 32 -20.59 -13.09 18.19
C VAL A 32 -20.55 -12.13 17.00
N GLY A 33 -21.46 -12.33 16.05
CA GLY A 33 -21.66 -11.48 14.87
C GLY A 33 -21.04 -12.06 13.61
N LYS A 34 -21.13 -11.30 12.51
CA LYS A 34 -20.53 -11.71 11.23
C LYS A 34 -19.02 -11.54 11.28
N LEU A 35 -18.27 -12.62 11.05
CA LEU A 35 -16.82 -12.58 10.91
C LEU A 35 -16.40 -11.66 9.78
N TRP A 36 -15.35 -10.87 10.02
CA TRP A 36 -14.71 -10.08 8.98
C TRP A 36 -13.22 -9.88 9.31
N VAL A 37 -12.46 -9.58 8.26
CA VAL A 37 -11.01 -9.42 8.34
C VAL A 37 -10.64 -7.98 8.03
N ASP A 38 -9.71 -7.45 8.82
CA ASP A 38 -9.02 -6.20 8.56
C ASP A 38 -7.53 -6.41 8.40
N GLN A 39 -6.90 -5.54 7.63
CA GLN A 39 -5.45 -5.45 7.51
C GLN A 39 -5.02 -4.02 7.88
N SER A 40 -4.01 -3.91 8.75
CA SER A 40 -3.56 -2.61 9.25
C SER A 40 -2.06 -2.56 9.56
N GLY A 41 -1.51 -1.36 9.43
CA GLY A 41 -0.09 -1.07 9.64
C GLY A 41 0.62 -0.62 8.36
N ASP A 42 1.93 -0.44 8.46
CA ASP A 42 2.78 0.03 7.38
C ASP A 42 3.50 -1.13 6.69
N MET A 43 3.63 -1.05 5.37
CA MET A 43 4.34 -2.01 4.53
C MET A 43 5.30 -1.25 3.62
N ASP A 44 6.57 -1.63 3.68
CA ASP A 44 7.60 -1.16 2.76
C ASP A 44 7.95 -2.27 1.77
N ILE A 45 7.70 -2.02 0.49
CA ILE A 45 8.15 -2.85 -0.63
C ILE A 45 9.39 -2.20 -1.20
N ILE A 46 10.53 -2.88 -1.15
CA ILE A 46 11.83 -2.35 -1.55
C ILE A 46 12.33 -3.15 -2.75
N ASN A 47 12.68 -2.47 -3.84
CA ASN A 47 13.43 -3.02 -4.96
C ASN A 47 14.93 -2.88 -4.67
N HIS A 48 15.62 -4.00 -4.49
CA HIS A 48 17.06 -4.00 -4.20
C HIS A 48 17.92 -3.70 -5.43
N THR A 49 17.35 -3.79 -6.63
CA THR A 49 18.08 -3.59 -7.88
C THR A 49 18.25 -2.12 -8.24
N ASP A 50 17.22 -1.29 -8.06
CA ASP A 50 17.21 0.14 -8.43
C ASP A 50 16.97 1.09 -7.24
N GLY A 51 16.76 0.56 -6.04
CA GLY A 51 16.52 1.34 -4.82
C GLY A 51 15.13 1.96 -4.73
N THR A 52 14.22 1.66 -5.65
CA THR A 52 12.83 2.14 -5.60
C THR A 52 12.11 1.53 -4.40
N LYS A 53 11.37 2.36 -3.69
CA LYS A 53 10.61 1.97 -2.50
C LYS A 53 9.15 2.36 -2.65
N CYS A 54 8.24 1.43 -2.37
CA CYS A 54 6.83 1.71 -2.21
C CYS A 54 6.48 1.61 -0.73
N HIS A 55 6.01 2.71 -0.14
CA HIS A 55 5.51 2.75 1.23
C HIS A 55 3.98 2.73 1.19
N LEU A 56 3.37 1.72 1.78
CA LEU A 56 1.93 1.54 1.86
C LEU A 56 1.48 1.59 3.33
N LYS A 57 0.43 2.34 3.59
CA LYS A 57 -0.26 2.42 4.88
C LYS A 57 -1.65 1.82 4.76
N TYR A 58 -1.86 0.73 5.48
CA TYR A 58 -3.14 0.07 5.62
C TYR A 58 -3.88 0.71 6.79
N ILE A 59 -4.93 1.47 6.47
CA ILE A 59 -5.68 2.25 7.45
C ILE A 59 -6.60 1.29 8.22
N PRO A 60 -6.41 1.13 9.55
CA PRO A 60 -7.28 0.29 10.34
C PRO A 60 -8.71 0.82 10.28
N TYR A 61 -9.68 -0.08 10.26
CA TYR A 61 -11.07 0.31 10.41
C TYR A 61 -11.29 1.05 11.74
N SER A 62 -12.05 2.13 11.68
CA SER A 62 -12.47 2.89 12.85
C SER A 62 -13.90 3.38 12.65
N TYR A 63 -14.76 3.17 13.65
CA TYR A 63 -16.13 3.69 13.68
C TYR A 63 -16.19 5.22 13.70
N PHE A 64 -15.11 5.87 14.15
CA PHE A 64 -15.02 7.33 14.26
C PHE A 64 -14.40 7.98 13.02
N SER A 65 -13.81 7.19 12.12
CA SER A 65 -13.23 7.70 10.89
C SER A 65 -14.27 7.79 9.77
N ARG A 66 -14.13 8.80 8.91
CA ARG A 66 -14.86 8.90 7.63
C ARG A 66 -14.20 8.08 6.52
N ASP A 67 -13.07 7.44 6.79
CA ASP A 67 -12.39 6.61 5.81
C ASP A 67 -13.20 5.36 5.46
N SER A 68 -13.11 4.94 4.20
CA SER A 68 -13.66 3.67 3.77
C SER A 68 -12.97 2.51 4.49
N GLN A 69 -13.72 1.44 4.76
CA GLN A 69 -13.14 0.17 5.21
C GLN A 69 -12.06 -0.30 4.21
N ARG A 70 -11.02 -0.96 4.73
CA ARG A 70 -9.96 -1.61 3.93
C ARG A 70 -9.12 -0.65 3.09
N LYS A 71 -9.10 0.61 3.47
CA LYS A 71 -8.39 1.66 2.75
C LYS A 71 -6.88 1.47 2.83
N VAL A 72 -6.24 1.63 1.68
CA VAL A 72 -4.78 1.69 1.56
C VAL A 72 -4.41 3.01 0.89
N LYS A 73 -3.38 3.67 1.42
CA LYS A 73 -2.74 4.83 0.83
C LYS A 73 -1.24 4.57 0.77
N GLY A 74 -0.53 5.24 -0.11
CA GLY A 74 0.91 5.10 -0.15
C GLY A 74 1.58 5.98 -1.17
N VAL A 75 2.89 5.82 -1.26
CA VAL A 75 3.75 6.55 -2.19
C VAL A 75 4.83 5.63 -2.73
N VAL A 76 5.22 5.85 -3.98
CA VAL A 76 6.41 5.21 -4.58
C VAL A 76 7.48 6.27 -4.76
N MET A 77 8.66 6.01 -4.23
CA MET A 77 9.81 6.90 -4.27
C MET A 77 11.01 6.24 -4.94
N ASN A 78 11.83 7.03 -5.63
CA ASN A 78 13.09 6.57 -6.20
C ASN A 78 14.17 6.43 -5.11
N ALA A 79 15.37 5.99 -5.50
CA ALA A 79 16.53 5.85 -4.60
C ALA A 79 16.91 7.18 -3.89
N ASN A 80 16.61 8.33 -4.49
CA ASN A 80 16.85 9.66 -3.91
C ASN A 80 15.76 10.10 -2.92
N LYS A 81 14.82 9.21 -2.57
CA LYS A 81 13.66 9.47 -1.69
C LYS A 81 12.68 10.50 -2.27
N GLU A 82 12.73 10.77 -3.56
CA GLU A 82 11.75 11.62 -4.24
C GLU A 82 10.51 10.81 -4.56
N VAL A 83 9.35 11.26 -4.09
CA VAL A 83 8.06 10.62 -4.42
C VAL A 83 7.71 10.89 -5.88
N LYS A 84 7.53 9.82 -6.65
CA LYS A 84 7.15 9.86 -8.07
C LYS A 84 5.71 9.44 -8.30
N TRP A 85 5.14 8.62 -7.41
CA TRP A 85 3.75 8.16 -7.53
C TRP A 85 3.03 8.20 -6.18
N VAL A 86 1.74 8.50 -6.22
CA VAL A 86 0.81 8.33 -5.11
C VAL A 86 -0.04 7.10 -5.37
N VAL A 87 -0.25 6.29 -4.34
CA VAL A 87 -1.06 5.06 -4.36
C VAL A 87 -2.30 5.27 -3.50
N GLN A 88 -3.46 4.85 -4.00
CA GLN A 88 -4.69 4.81 -3.21
C GLN A 88 -5.59 3.64 -3.61
N GLY A 89 -6.47 3.21 -2.71
CA GLY A 89 -7.52 2.25 -3.03
C GLY A 89 -8.02 1.50 -1.82
N THR A 90 -8.58 0.32 -2.06
CA THR A 90 -8.88 -0.67 -1.02
C THR A 90 -8.22 -2.00 -1.34
N TRP A 91 -7.59 -2.61 -0.34
CA TRP A 91 -6.81 -3.83 -0.54
C TRP A 91 -7.63 -5.02 -1.05
N ASP A 92 -8.96 -4.96 -0.90
CA ASP A 92 -9.89 -6.02 -1.29
C ASP A 92 -10.59 -5.80 -2.65
N ALA A 93 -10.45 -4.61 -3.27
CA ALA A 93 -11.21 -4.29 -4.48
C ALA A 93 -10.34 -3.72 -5.61
N LYS A 94 -9.63 -2.62 -5.38
CA LYS A 94 -8.80 -1.98 -6.41
C LYS A 94 -7.69 -1.11 -5.83
N ILE A 95 -6.62 -0.95 -6.60
CA ILE A 95 -5.53 -0.01 -6.36
C ILE A 95 -5.36 0.87 -7.59
N GLU A 96 -5.24 2.17 -7.36
CA GLU A 96 -5.02 3.20 -8.36
C GLU A 96 -3.74 3.97 -8.02
N ILE A 97 -3.05 4.44 -9.05
CA ILE A 97 -1.82 5.23 -8.93
C ILE A 97 -1.89 6.49 -9.77
N ALA A 98 -1.28 7.57 -9.29
CA ALA A 98 -1.16 8.82 -10.03
C ALA A 98 0.29 9.32 -9.97
N PRO A 99 0.84 9.84 -11.10
CA PRO A 99 2.16 10.43 -11.10
C PRO A 99 2.15 11.74 -10.31
N VAL A 100 3.22 12.01 -9.57
CA VAL A 100 3.43 13.30 -8.90
C VAL A 100 3.95 14.31 -9.92
N ILE A 101 3.23 15.42 -10.08
CA ILE A 101 3.58 16.54 -10.97
C ILE A 101 4.48 17.53 -10.24
N SER A 102 4.16 17.82 -8.98
CA SER A 102 4.94 18.73 -8.14
C SER A 102 4.72 18.42 -6.67
N THR A 103 5.73 18.68 -5.85
CA THR A 103 5.69 18.54 -4.39
C THR A 103 5.78 19.93 -3.76
N SER A 104 4.92 20.23 -2.80
CA SER A 104 4.98 21.43 -1.96
C SER A 104 4.89 21.06 -0.48
N GLY A 105 4.95 22.03 0.43
CA GLY A 105 4.90 21.78 1.88
C GLY A 105 6.28 21.54 2.50
N SER A 106 6.30 21.17 3.78
CA SER A 106 7.53 20.88 4.50
C SER A 106 7.99 19.44 4.25
N PRO A 107 9.27 19.10 4.51
CA PRO A 107 9.76 17.72 4.45
C PRO A 107 8.95 16.74 5.31
N ASP A 108 8.41 17.21 6.45
CA ASP A 108 7.62 16.39 7.38
C ASP A 108 6.13 16.27 6.98
N ASN A 109 5.63 17.22 6.18
CA ASN A 109 4.25 17.22 5.72
C ASN A 109 4.16 17.64 4.25
N PRO A 110 4.66 16.80 3.33
CA PRO A 110 4.66 17.10 1.92
C PRO A 110 3.24 16.99 1.34
N VAL A 111 2.92 17.91 0.45
CA VAL A 111 1.68 17.92 -0.34
C VAL A 111 2.03 17.58 -1.79
N TYR A 112 1.50 16.46 -2.28
CA TYR A 112 1.74 16.00 -3.64
C TYR A 112 0.61 16.45 -4.56
N LYS A 113 0.93 17.30 -5.54
CA LYS A 113 0.03 17.56 -6.67
C LYS A 113 0.19 16.41 -7.65
N THR A 114 -0.90 15.69 -7.91
CA THR A 114 -0.91 14.50 -8.76
C THR A 114 -1.56 14.77 -10.10
N GLY A 115 -1.17 13.98 -11.10
CA GLY A 115 -1.91 13.82 -12.35
C GLY A 115 -3.16 12.96 -12.17
N PRO A 116 -3.80 12.53 -13.26
CA PRO A 116 -4.95 11.64 -13.19
C PRO A 116 -4.55 10.27 -12.61
N TYR A 117 -5.46 9.70 -11.80
CA TYR A 117 -5.31 8.34 -11.32
C TYR A 117 -5.58 7.32 -12.43
N THR A 118 -4.77 6.27 -12.45
CA THR A 118 -4.90 5.12 -13.35
C THR A 118 -5.01 3.85 -12.54
N LEU A 119 -5.71 2.85 -13.08
CA LEU A 119 -5.92 1.58 -12.40
C LEU A 119 -4.65 0.73 -12.45
N ALA A 120 -4.06 0.43 -11.29
CA ALA A 120 -2.88 -0.43 -11.17
C ALA A 120 -3.25 -1.89 -10.91
N TRP A 121 -4.29 -2.12 -10.11
CA TRP A 121 -4.80 -3.46 -9.81
C TRP A 121 -6.29 -3.43 -9.54
N LYS A 122 -6.99 -4.48 -9.94
CA LYS A 122 -8.38 -4.73 -9.53
C LYS A 122 -8.57 -6.20 -9.19
N ARG A 123 -9.38 -6.46 -8.17
CA ARG A 123 -9.84 -7.80 -7.84
C ARG A 123 -10.54 -8.41 -9.04
N ARG A 124 -10.17 -9.64 -9.35
CA ARG A 124 -10.91 -10.51 -10.26
C ARG A 124 -11.63 -11.54 -9.40
N MET A 125 -12.96 -11.58 -9.51
CA MET A 125 -13.73 -12.61 -8.83
C MET A 125 -13.40 -13.97 -9.47
N PRO A 126 -13.37 -15.06 -8.69
CA PRO A 126 -13.37 -16.40 -9.26
C PRO A 126 -14.55 -16.59 -10.23
N PRO A 127 -14.41 -17.42 -11.27
CA PRO A 127 -15.52 -17.86 -12.11
C PRO A 127 -16.67 -18.47 -11.30
#